data_AF-A0A3N4I9P6-F1
#
_entry.id   AF-A0A3N4I9P6-F1
#
_cell.length_a   1.000
_cell.length_b   1.000
_cell.length_c   1.000
_cell.angle_alpha   90.00
_cell.angle_beta   90.00
_cell.angle_gamma   90.00
#
_symmetry.space_group_name_H-M   'P 1'
#
loop_
_entity.id
_entity.type
_entity.pdbx_description
1 polymer ?
#
loop_
_entity_poly.entity_id
_entity_poly.type
_entity_poly.pdbx_seq_one_letter_code
_entity_poly.pdbx_strand_id
1 'polypeptide(L)'
;MAANVGAKQFMKKAGKKDPELMVLGGIMVSILGVAGYMMGSKSVTENDTTDVKAVPKSAPWEENATGKGNYKYKYYPEGDTNATPKEAPSALHAVVVPNVTLPKEHHATWNKWGKDV
;
A
#
# COMPACT_ATOMS: atom_id res chain seq x y z
N MET A 1 -29.36 -12.40 -33.47
CA MET A 1 -28.29 -11.76 -34.28
C MET A 1 -28.78 -10.66 -35.25
N ALA A 2 -30.03 -10.19 -35.20
CA ALA A 2 -30.54 -9.16 -36.14
C ALA A 2 -30.19 -7.69 -35.75
N ALA A 3 -30.00 -7.39 -34.46
CA ALA A 3 -29.72 -6.02 -33.98
C ALA A 3 -28.40 -5.42 -34.49
N ASN A 4 -27.39 -6.27 -34.74
CA ASN A 4 -26.07 -5.82 -35.19
C ASN A 4 -26.04 -5.32 -36.65
N VAL A 5 -26.99 -5.76 -37.49
CA VAL A 5 -27.02 -5.37 -38.90
C VAL A 5 -27.53 -3.94 -39.06
N GLY A 6 -28.60 -3.58 -38.34
CA GLY A 6 -29.14 -2.21 -38.32
C GLY A 6 -28.17 -1.19 -37.74
N ALA A 7 -27.51 -1.51 -36.63
CA ALA A 7 -26.51 -0.64 -36.01
C ALA A 7 -25.28 -0.39 -36.91
N LYS A 8 -24.79 -1.43 -37.61
CA LYS A 8 -23.69 -1.28 -38.58
C LYS A 8 -24.06 -0.40 -39.77
N GLN A 9 -25.30 -0.53 -40.27
CA GLN A 9 -25.80 0.30 -41.37
C GLN A 9 -25.94 1.77 -40.93
N PHE A 10 -26.43 2.01 -39.71
CA PHE A 10 -26.56 3.35 -39.14
C PHE A 10 -25.21 4.01 -38.87
N MET A 11 -24.26 3.28 -38.29
CA MET A 11 -22.87 3.72 -38.07
C MET A 11 -22.17 4.07 -39.39
N LYS A 12 -22.36 3.26 -40.45
CA LYS A 12 -21.80 3.54 -41.77
C LYS A 12 -22.44 4.77 -42.44
N LYS A 13 -23.73 5.03 -42.18
CA LYS A 13 -24.44 6.21 -42.69
C LYS A 13 -24.04 7.48 -41.93
N ALA A 14 -23.89 7.37 -40.61
CA ALA A 14 -23.46 8.45 -39.72
C ALA A 14 -21.98 8.84 -39.97
N GLY A 15 -21.08 7.86 -40.06
CA GLY A 15 -19.66 8.11 -40.32
C GLY A 15 -19.36 8.61 -41.74
N LYS A 16 -20.25 8.36 -42.72
CA LYS A 16 -20.16 8.96 -44.05
C LYS A 16 -20.69 10.40 -44.12
N LYS A 17 -21.60 10.78 -43.22
CA LYS A 17 -22.12 12.15 -43.15
C LYS A 17 -21.14 13.07 -42.43
N ASP A 18 -20.62 12.61 -41.30
CA ASP A 18 -19.78 13.43 -40.42
C ASP A 18 -18.44 12.70 -40.17
N PRO A 19 -17.40 12.96 -40.97
CA PRO A 19 -16.10 12.29 -40.82
C PRO A 19 -15.44 12.61 -39.46
N GLU A 20 -15.81 13.73 -38.84
CA GLU A 20 -15.36 14.11 -37.48
C GLU A 20 -15.80 13.09 -36.41
N LEU A 21 -16.94 12.43 -36.61
CA LEU A 21 -17.44 11.43 -35.67
C LEU A 21 -16.53 10.19 -35.62
N MET A 22 -15.86 9.86 -36.73
CA MET A 22 -14.88 8.77 -36.77
C MET A 22 -13.60 9.14 -36.04
N VAL A 23 -13.15 10.39 -36.15
CA VAL A 23 -11.98 10.91 -35.44
C VAL A 23 -12.25 10.94 -33.94
N LEU A 24 -13.41 11.49 -33.54
CA LEU A 24 -13.84 11.51 -32.14
C LEU A 24 -14.01 10.10 -31.57
N GLY A 25 -14.62 9.20 -32.33
CA GLY A 25 -14.76 7.79 -31.94
C GLY A 25 -13.41 7.10 -31.75
N GLY A 26 -12.43 7.38 -32.63
CA GLY A 26 -11.07 6.90 -32.49
C GLY A 26 -10.38 7.36 -31.21
N ILE A 27 -10.54 8.65 -30.85
CA ILE A 27 -9.97 9.24 -29.63
C ILE A 27 -10.62 8.64 -28.37
N MET A 28 -11.94 8.45 -28.37
CA MET A 28 -12.63 7.85 -27.22
C MET A 28 -12.21 6.39 -27.00
N VAL A 29 -12.09 5.62 -28.08
CA VAL A 29 -11.60 4.22 -28.01
C VAL A 29 -10.14 4.16 -27.56
N SER A 30 -9.29 5.12 -27.97
CA SER A 30 -7.90 5.15 -27.52
C SER A 30 -7.78 5.49 -26.04
N ILE A 31 -8.49 6.50 -25.54
CA ILE A 31 -8.48 6.86 -24.11
C ILE A 31 -8.99 5.70 -23.25
N LEU A 32 -10.14 5.11 -23.61
CA LEU A 32 -10.71 3.99 -22.87
C LEU A 32 -9.87 2.72 -22.98
N GLY A 33 -9.22 2.48 -24.11
CA GLY A 33 -8.32 1.36 -24.32
C GLY A 33 -7.05 1.47 -23.45
N VAL A 34 -6.44 2.66 -23.38
CA VAL A 34 -5.29 2.91 -22.52
C VAL A 34 -5.67 2.81 -21.05
N ALA A 35 -6.79 3.43 -20.64
CA ALA A 35 -7.26 3.35 -19.26
C ALA A 35 -7.58 1.89 -18.87
N GLY A 36 -8.25 1.14 -19.73
CA GLY A 36 -8.52 -0.29 -19.52
C GLY A 36 -7.25 -1.14 -19.48
N TYR A 37 -6.26 -0.85 -20.32
CA TYR A 37 -4.97 -1.54 -20.30
C TYR A 37 -4.18 -1.24 -19.02
N MET A 38 -4.16 0.02 -18.56
CA MET A 38 -3.50 0.39 -17.31
C MET A 38 -4.21 -0.23 -16.10
N MET A 39 -5.54 -0.25 -16.09
CA MET A 39 -6.35 -0.88 -15.04
C MET A 39 -6.23 -2.42 -15.03
N GLY A 40 -6.01 -3.05 -16.19
CA GLY A 40 -5.78 -4.49 -16.28
C GLY A 40 -4.34 -4.91 -15.98
N SER A 41 -3.36 -4.07 -16.32
CA SER A 41 -1.93 -4.35 -16.08
C SER A 41 -1.49 -4.04 -14.65
N LYS A 42 -2.16 -3.10 -13.98
CA LYS A 42 -1.96 -2.81 -12.56
C LYS A 42 -3.23 -3.18 -11.82
N SER A 43 -3.18 -4.24 -11.02
CA SER A 43 -4.28 -4.61 -10.13
C SER A 43 -4.68 -3.39 -9.29
N VAL A 44 -5.92 -2.93 -9.42
CA VAL A 44 -6.55 -1.95 -8.53
C VAL A 44 -6.83 -2.67 -7.21
N THR A 45 -5.76 -3.00 -6.50
CA THR A 45 -5.82 -3.49 -5.14
C THR A 45 -4.97 -2.50 -4.37
N GLU A 46 -5.62 -1.43 -3.91
CA GLU A 46 -5.10 -0.61 -2.82
C GLU A 46 -4.98 -1.53 -1.61
N ASN A 47 -3.84 -2.21 -1.48
CA ASN A 47 -3.41 -2.70 -0.20
C ASN A 47 -2.76 -1.49 0.48
N ASP A 48 -3.41 -0.95 1.52
CA ASP A 48 -2.80 0.04 2.43
C ASP A 48 -1.52 -0.49 3.11
N THR A 49 -1.21 -1.77 2.92
CA THR A 49 0.06 -2.37 3.25
C THR A 49 0.92 -2.43 1.98
N THR A 50 1.87 -1.51 1.86
CA THR A 50 3.00 -1.69 0.94
C THR A 50 3.64 -3.05 1.24
N ASP A 51 3.82 -3.91 0.23
CA ASP A 51 4.54 -5.18 0.39
C ASP A 51 6.01 -4.88 0.70
N VAL A 52 6.34 -4.82 1.98
CA VAL A 52 7.68 -4.51 2.47
C VAL A 52 8.48 -5.80 2.49
N LYS A 53 9.40 -5.94 1.53
CA LYS A 53 10.32 -7.07 1.49
C LYS A 53 11.26 -7.04 2.69
N ALA A 54 11.33 -8.15 3.41
CA ALA A 54 12.35 -8.37 4.43
C ALA A 54 13.73 -8.46 3.77
N VAL A 55 14.75 -7.96 4.48
CA VAL A 55 16.12 -7.96 3.96
C VAL A 55 16.68 -9.39 4.00
N PRO A 56 17.29 -9.90 2.91
CA PRO A 56 17.88 -11.23 2.91
C PRO A 56 18.92 -11.38 4.01
N LYS A 57 18.85 -12.46 4.79
CA LYS A 57 19.76 -12.77 5.90
C LYS A 57 19.83 -11.75 7.03
N SER A 58 18.82 -10.89 7.16
CA SER A 58 18.70 -9.97 8.30
C SER A 58 17.85 -10.53 9.44
N ALA A 59 17.57 -11.83 9.43
CA ALA A 59 16.77 -12.43 10.47
C ALA A 59 17.59 -12.49 11.78
N PRO A 60 16.97 -12.20 12.93
CA PRO A 60 17.70 -12.04 14.19
C PRO A 60 18.40 -13.32 14.69
N TRP A 61 18.01 -14.49 14.18
CA TRP A 61 18.66 -15.78 14.46
C TRP A 61 19.78 -16.15 13.49
N GLU A 62 19.91 -15.45 12.36
CA GLU A 62 20.98 -15.68 11.37
C GLU A 62 22.21 -14.81 11.66
N GLU A 63 22.04 -13.70 12.38
CA GLU A 63 23.16 -12.93 12.90
C GLU A 63 23.78 -13.68 14.09
N ASN A 64 25.07 -14.04 13.98
CA ASN A 64 25.86 -14.68 15.05
C ASN A 64 26.17 -13.68 16.17
N ALA A 65 25.15 -13.08 16.78
CA ALA A 65 25.27 -12.13 17.87
C ALA A 65 25.17 -12.84 19.22
N THR A 66 26.31 -13.30 19.73
CA THR A 66 26.47 -13.80 21.10
C THR A 66 26.37 -12.63 22.10
N GLY A 67 25.18 -12.35 22.67
CA GLY A 67 25.04 -11.33 23.73
C GLY A 67 23.69 -10.62 23.81
N LYS A 68 23.65 -9.38 24.33
CA LYS A 68 22.50 -8.46 24.21
C LYS A 68 22.54 -7.76 22.84
N GLY A 69 22.34 -8.54 21.77
CA GLY A 69 22.33 -8.04 20.39
C GLY A 69 21.07 -7.23 20.08
N ASN A 70 21.14 -6.37 19.05
CA ASN A 70 19.95 -5.70 18.52
C ASN A 70 19.19 -6.68 17.61
N TYR A 71 18.24 -7.44 18.18
CA TYR A 71 17.47 -8.49 17.50
C TYR A 71 16.28 -7.98 16.69
N LYS A 72 16.34 -6.74 16.18
CA LYS A 72 15.25 -6.16 15.39
C LYS A 72 15.29 -6.67 13.95
N TYR A 73 14.13 -6.99 13.41
CA TYR A 73 13.98 -7.22 11.97
C TYR A 73 14.37 -5.97 11.19
N LYS A 74 14.96 -6.16 10.00
CA LYS A 74 15.31 -5.08 9.07
C LYS A 74 14.43 -5.17 7.83
N TYR A 75 14.06 -4.01 7.30
CA TYR A 75 13.16 -3.92 6.15
C TYR A 75 13.58 -2.82 5.19
N TYR A 76 13.19 -2.95 3.93
CA TYR A 76 13.37 -1.91 2.92
C TYR A 76 12.24 -0.88 3.00
N PRO A 77 12.53 0.40 3.28
CA PRO A 77 11.50 1.43 3.25
C PRO A 77 10.87 1.48 1.85
N GLU A 78 9.54 1.61 1.79
CA GLU A 78 8.77 1.70 0.54
C GLU A 78 8.91 0.48 -0.40
N GLY A 79 9.51 -0.62 0.07
CA GLY A 79 9.76 -1.82 -0.73
C GLY A 79 10.91 -1.68 -1.74
N ASP A 80 11.69 -0.58 -1.70
CA ASP A 80 12.84 -0.40 -2.57
C ASP A 80 14.08 -1.14 -2.04
N THR A 81 14.48 -2.19 -2.76
CA THR A 81 15.64 -3.03 -2.41
C THR A 81 16.99 -2.30 -2.53
N ASN A 82 17.03 -1.12 -3.15
CA ASN A 82 18.24 -0.31 -3.28
C ASN A 82 18.40 0.70 -2.13
N ALA A 83 17.33 0.96 -1.38
CA ALA A 83 17.37 1.86 -0.23
C ALA A 83 18.10 1.21 0.96
N THR A 84 18.66 2.04 1.84
CA THR A 84 19.30 1.54 3.07
C THR A 84 18.27 0.86 3.98
N PRO A 85 18.50 -0.39 4.41
CA PRO A 85 17.62 -1.09 5.34
C PRO A 85 17.36 -0.33 6.64
N LYS A 86 16.10 -0.28 7.10
CA LYS A 86 15.71 0.29 8.39
C LYS A 86 15.38 -0.79 9.40
N GLU A 87 15.66 -0.52 10.68
CA GLU A 87 15.28 -1.40 11.78
C GLU A 87 13.80 -1.23 12.13
N ALA A 88 13.14 -2.33 12.49
CA ALA A 88 11.77 -2.32 12.99
C ALA A 88 11.66 -1.56 14.32
N PRO A 89 10.51 -0.92 14.61
CA PRO A 89 10.24 -0.39 15.94
C PRO A 89 10.35 -1.51 16.99
N SER A 90 10.74 -1.17 18.22
CA SER A 90 10.93 -2.17 19.29
C SER A 90 9.62 -2.88 19.62
N ALA A 91 9.69 -4.20 19.87
CA ALA A 91 8.54 -5.03 20.23
C ALA A 91 7.83 -4.58 21.53
N LEU A 92 8.53 -3.84 22.41
CA LEU A 92 7.96 -3.25 23.61
C LEU A 92 7.72 -1.76 23.35
N HIS A 93 6.47 -1.39 23.07
CA HIS A 93 6.06 0.02 23.03
C HIS A 93 5.39 0.35 24.38
N ALA A 94 6.06 1.13 25.22
CA ALA A 94 5.48 1.65 26.46
C ALA A 94 5.06 3.10 26.23
N VAL A 95 3.76 3.36 26.16
CA VAL A 95 3.22 4.73 26.11
C VAL A 95 3.00 5.19 27.54
N VAL A 96 3.86 6.09 28.01
CA VAL A 96 3.63 6.81 29.27
C VAL A 96 2.72 7.98 28.93
N VAL A 97 1.48 7.97 29.45
CA VAL A 97 0.56 9.11 29.31
C VAL A 97 0.77 10.04 30.51
N PRO A 98 1.40 11.21 30.34
CA PRO A 98 1.57 12.15 31.45
C PRO A 98 0.24 12.82 31.80
N ASN A 99 0.06 13.16 33.08
CA ASN A 99 -1.04 14.00 33.60
C ASN A 99 -2.45 13.43 33.41
N VAL A 100 -2.66 12.20 33.87
CA VAL A 100 -4.00 11.62 34.02
C VAL A 100 -4.51 11.83 35.45
N THR A 101 -5.72 12.39 35.61
CA THR A 101 -6.37 12.56 36.93
C THR A 101 -7.00 11.24 37.38
N LEU A 102 -6.21 10.17 37.52
CA LEU A 102 -6.72 8.93 38.12
C LEU A 102 -6.86 9.09 39.63
N PRO A 103 -7.91 8.50 40.24
CA PRO A 103 -7.95 8.32 41.69
C PRO A 103 -6.66 7.68 42.22
N LYS A 104 -6.17 8.15 43.37
CA LYS A 104 -4.86 7.77 43.94
C LYS A 104 -4.68 6.25 44.10
N GLU A 105 -5.77 5.55 44.39
CA GLU A 105 -5.79 4.09 44.57
C GLU A 105 -5.34 3.36 43.30
N HIS A 106 -5.92 3.73 42.16
CA HIS A 106 -5.59 3.15 40.85
C HIS A 106 -4.20 3.55 40.35
N HIS A 107 -3.79 4.79 40.64
CA HIS A 107 -2.45 5.27 40.31
C HIS A 107 -1.37 4.48 41.07
N ALA A 108 -1.58 4.20 42.36
CA ALA A 108 -0.64 3.42 43.15
C ALA A 108 -0.56 1.94 42.71
N THR A 109 -1.67 1.32 42.29
CA THR A 109 -1.66 -0.08 41.85
C THR A 109 -0.97 -0.28 40.50
N TRP A 110 -1.25 0.57 39.51
CA TRP A 110 -0.78 0.35 38.13
C TRP A 110 0.52 1.09 37.78
N ASN A 111 0.95 2.07 38.58
CA ASN A 111 2.23 2.72 38.35
C ASN A 111 3.40 1.77 38.72
N LYS A 112 4.30 1.56 37.77
CA LYS A 112 5.52 0.75 37.92
C LYS A 112 6.77 1.59 38.18
N TRP A 113 6.69 2.91 38.02
CA TRP A 113 7.85 3.81 38.08
C TRP A 113 7.85 4.64 39.38
N GLY A 114 9.00 4.75 40.05
CA GLY A 114 9.16 5.53 41.28
C GLY A 114 8.77 4.80 42.57
N LYS A 115 8.80 3.46 42.59
CA LYS A 115 8.53 2.62 43.76
C LYS A 115 9.80 2.07 44.45
N ASP A 116 10.97 2.57 44.10
CA ASP A 116 12.23 2.17 44.70
C ASP A 116 12.49 2.96 46.00
N VAL A 117 12.21 2.32 47.13
CA VAL A 117 12.88 2.51 48.43
C VAL A 117 13.19 1.15 49.00
#